data_AF-A0A1C5S569-F1
#
_entry.id   AF-A0A1C5S569-F1
#
_cell.length_a   1.000
_cell.length_b   1.000
_cell.length_c   1.000
_cell.angle_alpha   90.00
_cell.angle_beta   90.00
_cell.angle_gamma   90.00
#
_symmetry.space_group_name_H-M   'P 1'
#
loop_
_entity.id
_entity.type
_entity.pdbx_description
1 polymer ?
#
loop_
_entity_poly.entity_id
_entity_poly.type
_entity_poly.pdbx_seq_one_letter_code
_entity_poly.pdbx_strand_id
1 'polypeptide(L)' 'MNQSTSSVTNTTLRLKTREIEQILSLCKEGKSIIEIASALSLAQSYVQDVLLCAQTLAEEDAVAIAILMEDA' A
#
# COMPACT_ATOMS: atom_id res chain seq x y z
N MET A 1 8.44 -7.99 -31.59
CA MET A 1 7.94 -8.81 -30.47
C MET A 1 8.45 -8.15 -29.21
N ASN A 2 7.61 -7.34 -28.59
CA ASN A 2 8.03 -6.26 -27.71
C ASN A 2 7.92 -6.75 -26.27
N GLN A 3 8.96 -7.42 -25.77
CA GLN A 3 9.05 -7.79 -24.36
C GLN A 3 9.69 -6.64 -23.59
N SER A 4 8.88 -5.70 -23.09
CA SER A 4 9.36 -4.69 -22.14
C SER A 4 8.32 -4.28 -21.08
N THR A 5 7.16 -4.95 -21.03
CA THR A 5 6.11 -4.60 -20.06
C THR A 5 6.29 -5.22 -18.66
N SER A 6 7.23 -6.16 -18.47
CA SER A 6 7.40 -6.85 -17.16
C SER A 6 8.38 -6.19 -16.18
N SER A 7 9.15 -5.16 -16.57
CA SER A 7 10.14 -4.55 -15.65
C SER A 7 9.59 -3.35 -14.88
N VAL A 8 8.71 -2.56 -15.48
CA VAL A 8 8.14 -1.34 -14.88
C VAL A 8 7.06 -1.66 -13.84
N THR A 9 6.27 -2.71 -14.07
CA THR A 9 5.26 -3.20 -13.11
C THR A 9 5.93 -3.70 -11.83
N ASN A 10 7.04 -4.42 -11.94
CA ASN A 10 7.75 -4.95 -10.76
C ASN A 10 8.35 -3.85 -9.88
N THR A 11 8.84 -2.74 -10.46
CA THR A 11 9.41 -1.65 -9.67
C THR A 11 8.33 -0.83 -8.97
N THR A 12 7.23 -0.54 -9.67
CA THR A 12 6.10 0.21 -9.12
C THR A 12 5.40 -0.58 -8.01
N LEU A 13 5.15 -1.86 -8.23
CA LEU A 13 4.56 -2.76 -7.24
C LEU A 13 5.43 -2.83 -5.98
N ARG A 14 6.75 -2.99 -6.13
CA ARG A 14 7.67 -3.02 -4.98
C ARG A 14 7.69 -1.74 -4.16
N LEU A 15 7.55 -0.58 -4.80
CA LEU A 15 7.47 0.70 -4.09
C LEU A 15 6.15 0.79 -3.32
N LYS A 16 5.02 0.49 -3.98
CA LYS A 16 3.69 0.45 -3.33
C LYS A 16 3.65 -0.53 -2.16
N THR A 17 4.18 -1.75 -2.33
CA THR A 17 4.23 -2.74 -1.24
C THR A 17 4.99 -2.18 -0.05
N ARG A 18 6.15 -1.54 -0.26
CA ARG A 18 6.93 -0.95 0.82
C ARG A 18 6.18 0.21 1.51
N GLU A 19 5.48 1.04 0.76
CA GLU A 19 4.64 2.11 1.33
C GLU A 19 3.50 1.52 2.17
N ILE A 20 2.83 0.47 1.69
CA ILE A 20 1.76 -0.23 2.40
C ILE A 20 2.30 -0.88 3.69
N GLU A 21 3.46 -1.55 3.64
CA GLU A 21 4.11 -2.11 4.83
C GLU A 21 4.36 -1.03 5.89
N GLN A 22 4.81 0.16 5.49
CA GLN A 22 5.02 1.28 6.40
C GLN A 22 3.70 1.79 7.00
N ILE A 23 2.65 1.92 6.19
CA ILE A 23 1.30 2.30 6.65
C ILE A 23 0.80 1.32 7.72
N LEU A 24 0.89 0.01 7.43
CA LEU A 24 0.44 -1.04 8.34
C LEU A 24 1.25 -1.06 9.64
N SER A 25 2.58 -0.91 9.55
CA SER A 25 3.43 -0.84 10.75
C SER A 25 3.05 0.34 11.65
N LEU A 26 2.86 1.52 11.07
CA LEU A 26 2.48 2.73 11.83
C LEU A 26 1.06 2.64 12.40
N CYS A 27 0.14 1.98 11.69
CA CYS A 27 -1.19 1.70 12.20
C CYS A 27 -1.15 0.70 13.39
N LYS A 28 -0.28 -0.31 13.32
CA LYS A 28 -0.05 -1.27 14.42
C LYS A 28 0.60 -0.62 15.65
N GLU A 29 1.35 0.47 15.47
CA GLU A 29 1.84 1.33 16.56
C GLU A 29 0.72 2.17 17.21
N GLY A 30 -0.50 2.15 16.67
CA GLY A 30 -1.66 2.91 17.18
C GLY A 30 -1.78 4.33 16.64
N LYS A 31 -1.04 4.68 15.57
CA LYS A 31 -1.14 6.00 14.94
C LYS A 31 -2.43 6.14 14.15
N SER A 32 -3.01 7.34 14.17
CA SER A 32 -4.19 7.67 13.37
C SER A 32 -3.85 7.85 11.89
N ILE A 33 -4.87 7.76 11.02
CA ILE A 33 -4.73 7.99 9.57
C ILE A 33 -4.03 9.34 9.27
N ILE A 34 -4.37 10.38 10.02
CA ILE A 34 -3.80 11.73 9.84
C ILE A 34 -2.30 11.72 10.18
N GLU A 35 -1.91 11.07 11.27
CA GLU A 35 -0.50 10.97 11.68
C GLU A 35 0.32 10.13 10.70
N ILE A 36 -0.24 9.02 10.20
CA ILE A 36 0.40 8.15 9.20
C ILE A 36 0.60 8.91 7.88
N ALA A 37 -0.46 9.55 7.38
CA ALA A 37 -0.43 10.35 6.16
C ALA A 37 0.59 11.47 6.25
N SER A 38 0.64 12.16 7.40
CA SER A 38 1.64 13.21 7.64
C SER A 38 3.06 12.66 7.74
N ALA A 39 3.26 11.51 8.38
CA ALA A 39 4.59 10.91 8.55
C ALA A 39 5.19 10.41 7.23
N LEU A 40 4.35 9.89 6.33
CA LEU A 40 4.76 9.35 5.05
C LEU A 40 4.61 10.34 3.88
N SER A 41 4.10 11.55 4.14
CA SER A 41 3.75 12.54 3.10
C SER A 41 2.79 11.95 2.04
N LEU A 42 1.81 11.18 2.49
CA LEU A 42 0.79 10.53 1.66
C LEU A 42 -0.56 11.23 1.80
N ALA A 43 -1.45 11.00 0.84
CA ALA A 43 -2.84 11.44 0.96
C ALA A 43 -3.57 10.64 2.06
N GLN A 44 -4.36 11.32 2.88
CA GLN A 44 -5.17 10.65 3.92
C GLN A 44 -6.14 9.63 3.31
N SER A 45 -6.73 9.94 2.14
CA SER A 45 -7.60 9.00 1.41
C SER A 45 -6.87 7.73 1.01
N TYR A 46 -5.62 7.84 0.55
CA TYR A 46 -4.80 6.68 0.20
C TYR A 46 -4.53 5.79 1.41
N VAL A 47 -4.16 6.38 2.54
CA VAL A 47 -3.96 5.65 3.80
C VAL A 47 -5.25 4.97 4.26
N GLN A 48 -6.39 5.66 4.14
CA GLN A 48 -7.70 5.10 4.45
C GLN A 48 -8.03 3.89 3.57
N ASP A 49 -7.81 3.98 2.26
CA ASP A 49 -8.05 2.90 1.30
C ASP A 49 -7.18 1.69 1.61
N VAL A 50 -5.89 1.90 1.90
CA VAL A 50 -4.95 0.83 2.28
C VAL A 50 -5.42 0.11 3.55
N LEU A 51 -5.79 0.85 4.59
CA LEU A 51 -6.25 0.25 5.85
C LEU A 51 -7.61 -0.44 5.71
N LEU A 52 -8.48 0.04 4.82
CA LEU A 52 -9.73 -0.63 4.51
C LEU A 52 -9.46 -1.97 3.80
N CYS A 53 -8.58 -1.96 2.80
CA CYS A 53 -8.13 -3.18 2.13
C CYS A 53 -7.50 -4.18 3.11
N ALA A 54 -6.64 -3.69 4.01
CA ALA A 54 -6.01 -4.52 5.03
C ALA A 54 -7.02 -5.18 5.98
N GLN A 55 -8.07 -4.45 6.38
CA GLN A 55 -9.14 -5.02 7.20
C GLN A 55 -9.97 -6.07 6.45
N THR A 56 -10.11 -5.94 5.13
CA THR A 56 -10.85 -6.92 4.31
C THR A 56 -10.04 -8.18 4.00
N LEU A 57 -8.71 -8.11 4.07
CA LEU A 57 -7.81 -9.22 3.79
C LEU A 57 -7.40 -9.89 5.10
N ALA A 58 -7.68 -11.19 5.22
CA ALA A 58 -7.44 -11.93 6.47
C ALA A 58 -5.98 -11.94 6.95
N GLU A 59 -5.01 -11.70 6.06
CA GLU A 59 -3.57 -11.79 6.36
C GLU A 59 -2.86 -10.44 6.41
N GLU A 60 -3.55 -9.31 6.18
CA GLU A 60 -2.93 -7.97 6.10
C GLU A 60 -1.68 -7.94 5.18
N ASP A 61 -1.67 -8.75 4.11
CA ASP A 61 -0.52 -8.89 3.23
C ASP A 61 -0.40 -7.64 2.33
N ALA A 62 0.69 -6.90 2.51
CA ALA A 62 0.99 -5.69 1.76
C ALA A 62 1.11 -5.93 0.24
N VAL A 63 1.53 -7.11 -0.20
CA VAL A 63 1.58 -7.49 -1.62
C VAL A 63 0.15 -7.68 -2.14
N ALA A 64 -0.70 -8.37 -1.39
CA ALA A 64 -2.10 -8.57 -1.78
C ALA A 64 -2.86 -7.25 -1.88
N ILE A 65 -2.63 -6.32 -0.93
CA ILE A 65 -3.20 -4.97 -0.97
C ILE A 65 -2.67 -4.20 -2.19
N ALA A 66 -1.36 -4.25 -2.46
CA ALA A 66 -0.76 -3.54 -3.57
C ALA A 66 -1.34 -3.98 -4.93
N ILE A 67 -1.55 -5.29 -5.12
CA ILE A 67 -2.18 -5.87 -6.31
C ILE A 67 -3.64 -5.42 -6.41
N LEU A 68 -4.41 -5.50 -5.32
CA LEU A 68 -5.81 -5.05 -5.28
C LEU A 68 -5.97 -3.57 -5.66
N MET A 69 -5.03 -2.72 -5.23
CA MET A 69 -5.01 -1.29 -5.54
C MET A 69 -4.34 -0.96 -6.88
N GLU A 70 -3.80 -1.93 -7.62
CA GLU A 70 -3.28 -1.74 -8.98
C GLU A 70 -4.37 -2.01 -10.03
N ASP A 71 -5.33 -2.88 -9.70
CA ASP A 71 -6.49 -3.22 -10.55
C ASP A 71 -7.74 -2.33 -10.30
N ALA A 72 -7.69 -1.40 -9.33
CA ALA A 72 -8.78 -0.47 -8.98
C ALA A 72 -8.62 0.91 -9.63
#